data_AF-A0A8J2ZYU3-F1
#
_entry.id   AF-A0A8J2ZYU3-F1
#
_cell.length_a   1.000
_cell.length_b   1.000
_cell.length_c   1.000
_cell.angle_alpha   90.00
_cell.angle_beta   90.00
_cell.angle_gamma   90.00
#
_symmetry.space_group_name_H-M   'P 1'
#
loop_
_entity.id
_entity.type
_entity.pdbx_description
1 polymer ?
#
loop_
_entity_poly.entity_id
_entity_poly.type
_entity_poly.pdbx_seq_one_letter_code
_entity_poly.pdbx_strand_id
1 'polypeptide(L)'
;MKRQLSFTISLPKIVTAIIFIYIGGWLLLSTLGLMSASMKDAMIIFIPYALIIWGLSLLIAPFISAKSEFGGNWLFGLFFLAYGSAVLGGMYHVFNFEWQDVWKLWPLFIVYVGFMIVFEGSKKGHKHAKKIEKMKRKEMKRGHDDWAVKSKVLSEEIKNELKNELEKELREVKQEWEAPIDEIKVVDKSERRAERERRQAERQERLAKFSQQAPINKDSIENDDAIDSENKENPS
;
A
#
# COMPACT_ATOMS: atom_id res chain seq x y z
N MET A 1 -26.58 -12.19 7.57
CA MET A 1 -25.77 -13.43 7.68
C MET A 1 -26.23 -14.42 6.60
N LYS A 2 -25.61 -14.42 5.41
CA LYS A 2 -25.85 -15.45 4.37
C LYS A 2 -24.56 -16.22 4.17
N ARG A 3 -24.44 -17.39 4.80
CA ARG A 3 -23.39 -18.36 4.50
C ARG A 3 -23.76 -19.05 3.19
N GLN A 4 -23.20 -18.55 2.09
CA GLN A 4 -23.19 -19.27 0.82
C GLN A 4 -22.30 -20.50 1.00
N LEU A 5 -22.94 -21.66 1.24
CA LEU A 5 -22.30 -22.96 1.11
C LEU A 5 -22.03 -23.20 -0.38
N SER A 6 -20.89 -22.74 -0.86
CA SER A 6 -20.39 -23.12 -2.19
C SER A 6 -19.88 -24.55 -2.12
N PHE A 7 -20.81 -25.51 -2.16
CA PHE A 7 -20.52 -26.92 -2.36
C PHE A 7 -20.08 -27.11 -3.82
N THR A 8 -18.86 -26.64 -4.12
CA THR A 8 -18.21 -26.87 -5.40
C THR A 8 -17.72 -28.30 -5.41
N ILE A 9 -18.64 -29.22 -5.69
CA ILE A 9 -18.26 -30.61 -5.96
C ILE A 9 -17.45 -30.56 -7.25
N SER A 10 -16.14 -30.70 -7.13
CA SER A 10 -15.26 -30.77 -8.28
C SER A 10 -15.67 -31.99 -9.11
N LEU A 11 -16.08 -31.77 -10.36
CA LEU A 11 -16.34 -32.78 -11.41
C LEU A 11 -15.49 -34.06 -11.31
N PRO A 12 -14.15 -34.00 -11.14
CA PRO A 12 -13.34 -35.21 -11.00
C PRO A 12 -13.75 -36.10 -9.82
N LYS A 13 -14.18 -35.53 -8.68
CA LYS A 13 -14.62 -36.32 -7.51
C LYS A 13 -15.92 -37.07 -7.78
N ILE A 14 -16.84 -36.48 -8.55
CA ILE A 14 -18.10 -37.15 -8.94
C ILE A 14 -17.78 -38.32 -9.87
N VAL A 15 -16.92 -38.09 -10.85
CA VAL A 15 -16.49 -39.14 -11.79
C VAL A 15 -15.81 -40.29 -11.05
N THR A 16 -14.88 -40.01 -10.14
CA THR A 16 -14.22 -41.05 -9.33
C THR A 16 -15.22 -41.78 -8.43
N ALA A 17 -16.18 -41.07 -7.82
CA ALA A 17 -17.21 -41.70 -6.98
C ALA A 17 -18.12 -42.63 -7.79
N ILE A 18 -18.57 -42.21 -8.98
CA ILE A 18 -19.38 -43.05 -9.87
C ILE A 18 -18.61 -44.31 -10.28
N ILE A 19 -17.33 -44.18 -10.63
CA ILE A 19 -16.47 -45.32 -10.97
C ILE A 19 -16.34 -46.28 -9.79
N PHE A 20 -16.11 -45.78 -8.58
CA PHE A 20 -16.04 -46.61 -7.37
C PHE A 20 -17.34 -47.33 -7.06
N ILE A 21 -18.48 -46.65 -7.23
CA ILE A 21 -19.81 -47.26 -7.06
C ILE A 21 -20.01 -48.38 -8.08
N TYR A 22 -19.61 -48.16 -9.34
CA TYR A 22 -19.74 -49.15 -10.41
C TYR A 22 -18.85 -50.37 -10.15
N ILE A 23 -17.58 -50.15 -9.79
CA ILE A 23 -16.62 -51.21 -9.43
C ILE A 23 -17.11 -51.98 -8.19
N GLY A 24 -17.58 -51.29 -7.15
CA GLY A 24 -18.06 -51.91 -5.92
C GLY A 24 -19.32 -52.75 -6.14
N GLY A 25 -20.29 -52.21 -6.88
CA GLY A 25 -21.50 -52.94 -7.28
C GLY A 25 -21.16 -54.18 -8.11
N TRP A 26 -20.22 -54.04 -9.05
CA TRP A 26 -19.74 -55.15 -9.86
C TRP A 26 -19.05 -56.24 -9.04
N LEU A 27 -18.19 -55.88 -8.08
CA LEU A 27 -17.54 -56.83 -7.18
C LEU A 27 -18.56 -57.59 -6.33
N LEU A 28 -19.61 -56.92 -5.87
CA LEU A 28 -20.71 -57.55 -5.15
C LEU A 28 -21.43 -58.58 -6.04
N LEU A 29 -21.72 -58.25 -7.31
CA LEU A 29 -22.33 -59.19 -8.27
C LEU A 29 -21.43 -60.40 -8.55
N SER A 30 -20.12 -60.19 -8.67
CA SER A 30 -19.14 -61.26 -8.88
C SER A 30 -19.04 -62.19 -7.66
N THR A 31 -19.06 -61.62 -6.46
CA THR A 31 -18.96 -62.36 -5.19
C THR A 31 -20.21 -63.20 -4.93
N LEU A 32 -21.38 -62.76 -5.40
CA LEU A 32 -22.64 -63.52 -5.29
C LEU A 32 -22.71 -64.75 -6.21
N GLY A 33 -21.68 -65.03 -7.01
CA GLY A 33 -21.65 -66.19 -7.90
C GLY A 33 -22.65 -66.12 -9.07
N LEU A 34 -23.26 -64.94 -9.29
CA LEU A 34 -24.17 -64.68 -10.41
C LEU A 34 -23.45 -64.62 -11.77
N MET A 35 -22.12 -64.64 -11.77
CA MET A 35 -21.29 -64.63 -12.98
C MET A 35 -20.95 -66.04 -13.46
N SER A 36 -21.63 -66.47 -14.52
CA SER A 36 -21.25 -67.62 -15.35
C SER A 36 -19.78 -67.50 -15.83
N ALA A 37 -19.13 -68.63 -16.13
CA ALA A 37 -17.77 -68.68 -16.67
C ALA A 37 -17.58 -67.77 -17.90
N SER A 38 -18.62 -67.61 -18.74
CA SER A 38 -18.60 -66.70 -19.90
C SER A 38 -18.41 -65.22 -19.54
N MET A 39 -18.77 -64.80 -18.33
CA MET A 39 -18.55 -63.42 -17.88
C MET A 39 -17.10 -63.15 -17.44
N LYS A 40 -16.34 -64.18 -17.05
CA LYS A 40 -14.90 -64.00 -16.73
C LYS A 40 -14.10 -63.60 -17.95
N ASP A 41 -14.37 -64.19 -19.12
CA ASP A 41 -13.68 -63.84 -20.36
C ASP A 41 -13.97 -62.40 -20.79
N ALA A 42 -15.24 -61.98 -20.67
CA ALA A 42 -15.64 -60.60 -20.92
C ALA A 42 -14.92 -59.61 -19.98
N MET A 43 -14.68 -59.99 -18.73
CA MET A 43 -13.93 -59.14 -17.78
C MET A 43 -12.46 -58.96 -18.15
N ILE A 44 -11.80 -60.04 -18.59
CA ILE A 44 -10.39 -59.97 -18.98
C ILE A 44 -10.22 -58.95 -20.10
N ILE A 45 -11.16 -58.91 -21.04
CA ILE A 45 -11.21 -57.92 -22.12
C ILE A 45 -11.58 -56.52 -21.61
N PHE A 46 -12.52 -56.39 -20.67
CA PHE A 46 -13.00 -55.08 -20.20
C PHE A 46 -11.96 -54.28 -19.40
N ILE A 47 -11.14 -54.96 -18.59
CA ILE A 47 -10.14 -54.34 -17.72
C ILE A 47 -9.18 -53.40 -18.47
N PRO A 48 -8.50 -53.79 -19.57
CA PRO A 48 -7.60 -52.87 -20.29
C PRO A 48 -8.32 -51.63 -20.82
N TYR A 49 -9.57 -51.75 -21.29
CA TYR A 49 -10.35 -50.57 -21.72
C TYR A 49 -10.64 -49.62 -20.55
N ALA A 50 -11.07 -50.15 -19.40
CA ALA A 50 -11.30 -49.34 -18.21
C ALA A 50 -10.03 -48.62 -17.76
N LEU A 51 -8.89 -49.30 -17.86
CA LEU A 51 -7.58 -48.79 -17.47
C LEU A 51 -7.09 -47.69 -18.43
N ILE A 52 -7.34 -47.83 -19.73
CA ILE A 52 -7.11 -46.77 -20.74
C ILE A 52 -7.99 -45.55 -20.46
N ILE A 53 -9.30 -45.74 -20.24
CA ILE A 53 -10.24 -44.65 -19.95
C ILE A 53 -9.82 -43.91 -18.67
N TRP A 54 -9.41 -44.64 -17.64
CA TRP A 54 -8.91 -44.06 -16.39
C TRP A 54 -7.61 -43.26 -16.64
N GLY A 55 -6.64 -43.85 -17.34
CA GLY A 55 -5.39 -43.18 -17.70
C GLY A 55 -5.62 -41.89 -18.49
N LEU A 56 -6.55 -41.93 -19.44
CA LEU A 56 -6.94 -40.77 -20.24
C LEU A 56 -7.65 -39.70 -19.41
N SER A 57 -8.54 -40.09 -18.50
CA SER A 57 -9.19 -39.16 -17.57
C SER A 57 -8.17 -38.42 -16.68
N LEU A 58 -7.14 -39.13 -16.21
CA LEU A 58 -6.02 -38.54 -15.45
C LEU A 58 -5.17 -37.58 -16.28
N LEU A 59 -5.02 -37.83 -17.59
CA LEU A 59 -4.31 -36.92 -18.51
C LEU A 59 -5.13 -35.66 -18.83
N ILE A 60 -6.45 -35.77 -18.95
CA ILE A 60 -7.34 -34.64 -19.28
C ILE A 60 -7.61 -33.76 -18.03
N ALA A 61 -7.65 -34.35 -16.84
CA ALA A 61 -7.90 -33.64 -15.59
C ALA A 61 -7.04 -32.37 -15.38
N PRO A 62 -5.69 -32.39 -15.57
CA PRO A 62 -4.87 -31.19 -15.45
C PRO A 62 -5.12 -30.16 -16.57
N PHE A 63 -5.58 -30.59 -17.75
CA PHE A 63 -5.88 -29.67 -18.87
C PHE A 63 -7.16 -28.85 -18.61
N ILE A 64 -8.15 -29.45 -17.93
CA ILE A 64 -9.42 -28.78 -17.58
C ILE A 64 -9.27 -27.90 -16.33
N SER A 65 -8.47 -28.34 -15.35
CA SER A 65 -8.25 -27.58 -14.11
C SER A 65 -7.02 -26.69 -14.22
N ALA A 66 -7.17 -25.52 -14.86
CA ALA A 66 -6.15 -24.47 -15.01
C ALA A 66 -5.54 -23.93 -13.69
N LYS A 67 -5.97 -24.45 -12.54
CA LYS A 67 -5.55 -24.04 -11.20
C LYS A 67 -4.81 -25.12 -10.40
N SER A 68 -4.72 -26.33 -10.94
CA SER A 68 -4.02 -27.42 -10.27
C SER A 68 -2.54 -27.35 -10.62
N GLU A 69 -1.72 -27.32 -9.58
CA GLU A 69 -0.28 -27.53 -9.70
C GLU A 69 -0.02 -28.71 -10.64
N PHE A 70 0.85 -28.54 -11.65
CA PHE A 70 1.42 -29.63 -12.45
C PHE A 70 2.15 -30.58 -11.49
N GLY A 71 1.43 -31.48 -10.83
CA GLY A 71 1.93 -32.34 -9.78
C GLY A 71 1.50 -33.75 -10.10
N GLY A 72 2.47 -34.59 -10.45
CA GLY A 72 2.45 -36.06 -10.45
C GLY A 72 1.42 -36.81 -11.31
N ASN A 73 0.18 -36.33 -11.39
CA ASN A 73 -0.97 -37.10 -11.83
C ASN A 73 -1.02 -37.33 -13.34
N TRP A 74 -0.46 -36.41 -14.15
CA TRP A 74 -0.35 -36.59 -15.61
C TRP A 74 0.52 -37.82 -15.95
N LEU A 75 1.56 -38.07 -15.16
CA LEU A 75 2.54 -39.12 -15.45
C LEU A 75 1.95 -40.48 -15.07
N PHE A 76 1.19 -40.53 -13.97
CA PHE A 76 0.37 -41.70 -13.63
C PHE A 76 -0.67 -41.98 -14.72
N GLY A 77 -1.34 -40.95 -15.24
CA GLY A 77 -2.25 -41.09 -16.39
C GLY A 77 -1.56 -41.70 -17.60
N LEU A 78 -0.36 -41.23 -17.94
CA LEU A 78 0.45 -41.75 -19.03
C LEU A 78 0.89 -43.21 -18.80
N PHE A 79 1.24 -43.57 -17.56
CA PHE A 79 1.58 -44.93 -17.17
C PHE A 79 0.39 -45.88 -17.35
N PHE A 80 -0.79 -45.52 -16.82
CA PHE A 80 -2.01 -46.33 -17.00
C PHE A 80 -2.40 -46.41 -18.48
N LEU A 81 -2.28 -45.32 -19.23
CA LEU A 81 -2.56 -45.32 -20.66
C LEU A 81 -1.61 -46.28 -21.43
N ALA A 82 -0.31 -46.21 -21.16
CA ALA A 82 0.70 -47.05 -21.79
C ALA A 82 0.60 -48.52 -21.39
N TYR A 83 0.33 -48.80 -20.11
CA TYR A 83 0.10 -50.16 -19.63
C TYR A 83 -1.19 -50.75 -20.20
N GLY A 84 -2.30 -49.99 -20.18
CA GLY A 84 -3.58 -50.42 -20.72
C GLY A 84 -3.50 -50.69 -22.23
N SER A 85 -2.80 -49.84 -22.99
CA SER A 85 -2.59 -50.06 -24.42
C SER A 85 -1.65 -51.24 -24.69
N ALA A 86 -0.62 -51.47 -23.87
CA ALA A 86 0.25 -52.64 -23.99
C ALA A 86 -0.49 -53.95 -23.74
N VAL A 87 -1.31 -54.02 -22.70
CA VAL A 87 -2.18 -55.18 -22.41
C VAL A 87 -3.15 -55.42 -23.56
N LEU A 88 -3.74 -54.35 -24.09
CA LEU A 88 -4.66 -54.46 -25.23
C LEU A 88 -3.94 -54.93 -26.50
N GLY A 89 -2.73 -54.44 -26.77
CA GLY A 89 -1.88 -54.90 -27.87
C GLY A 89 -1.47 -56.37 -27.72
N GLY A 90 -1.29 -56.83 -26.48
CA GLY A 90 -1.11 -58.24 -26.14
C GLY A 90 -2.29 -59.12 -26.56
N MET A 91 -3.52 -58.66 -26.30
CA MET A 91 -4.74 -59.37 -26.69
C MET A 91 -4.93 -59.45 -28.21
N TYR A 92 -4.51 -58.42 -28.94
CA TYR A 92 -4.56 -58.40 -30.40
C TYR A 92 -3.37 -59.11 -31.06
N HIS A 93 -2.53 -59.81 -30.28
CA HIS A 93 -1.31 -60.48 -30.76
C HIS A 93 -0.34 -59.55 -31.51
N VAL A 94 -0.39 -58.24 -31.25
CA VAL A 94 0.56 -57.27 -31.83
C VAL A 94 1.94 -57.44 -31.18
N PHE A 95 1.95 -57.79 -29.88
CA PHE A 95 3.15 -58.07 -29.09
C PHE A 95 2.87 -59.20 -28.09
N ASN A 96 3.87 -60.00 -27.69
CA ASN A 96 3.72 -61.04 -26.64
C ASN A 96 3.73 -60.40 -25.26
N PHE A 97 2.63 -59.78 -24.88
CA PHE A 97 2.49 -59.06 -23.60
C PHE A 97 1.28 -59.57 -22.83
N GLU A 98 1.51 -60.25 -21.71
CA GLU A 98 0.44 -60.82 -20.89
C GLU A 98 0.07 -59.92 -19.70
N TRP A 99 -1.09 -60.14 -19.08
CA TRP A 99 -1.52 -59.34 -17.92
C TRP A 99 -0.55 -59.45 -16.73
N GLN A 100 0.15 -60.58 -16.61
CA GLN A 100 1.15 -60.81 -15.54
C GLN A 100 2.49 -60.13 -15.83
N ASP A 101 2.70 -59.63 -17.05
CA ASP A 101 3.94 -58.95 -17.46
C ASP A 101 4.06 -57.53 -16.92
N VAL A 102 3.24 -57.13 -15.93
CA VAL A 102 3.39 -55.87 -15.20
C VAL A 102 4.83 -55.69 -14.72
N TRP A 103 5.48 -56.79 -14.31
CA TRP A 103 6.87 -56.77 -13.92
C TRP A 103 7.81 -56.33 -15.03
N LYS A 104 7.52 -56.58 -16.32
CA LYS A 104 8.33 -56.10 -17.45
C LYS A 104 8.23 -54.57 -17.65
N LEU A 105 7.24 -53.89 -17.05
CA LEU A 105 7.11 -52.42 -17.09
C LEU A 105 7.93 -51.68 -16.02
N TRP A 106 8.65 -52.39 -15.16
CA TRP A 106 9.51 -51.75 -14.15
C TRP A 106 10.53 -50.72 -14.70
N PRO A 107 11.10 -50.83 -15.93
CA PRO A 107 12.02 -49.81 -16.44
C PRO A 107 11.27 -48.50 -16.69
N LEU A 108 9.99 -48.59 -17.10
CA LEU A 108 9.10 -47.45 -17.23
C LEU A 108 8.88 -46.75 -15.88
N PHE A 109 8.78 -47.55 -14.81
CA PHE A 109 8.65 -47.03 -13.44
C PHE A 109 9.92 -46.30 -12.97
N ILE A 110 11.12 -46.76 -13.36
CA ILE A 110 12.37 -46.07 -13.05
C ILE A 110 12.48 -44.75 -13.81
N VAL A 111 12.15 -44.75 -15.10
CA VAL A 111 12.07 -43.51 -15.88
C VAL A 111 11.08 -42.55 -15.23
N TYR A 112 9.92 -43.05 -14.80
CA TYR A 112 8.92 -42.28 -14.05
C TYR A 112 9.49 -41.63 -12.78
N VAL A 113 10.18 -42.40 -11.92
CA VAL A 113 10.80 -41.87 -10.69
C VAL A 113 11.87 -40.81 -11.03
N GLY A 114 12.67 -41.05 -12.08
CA GLY A 114 13.65 -40.07 -12.57
C GLY A 114 13.02 -38.75 -12.99
N PHE A 115 11.95 -38.81 -13.80
CA PHE A 115 11.18 -37.62 -14.19
C PHE A 115 10.55 -36.93 -12.97
N MET A 116 10.01 -37.68 -12.01
CA MET A 116 9.44 -37.11 -10.79
C MET A 116 10.48 -36.28 -10.02
N ILE A 117 11.70 -36.81 -9.84
CA ILE A 117 12.79 -36.10 -9.15
C ILE A 117 13.18 -34.82 -9.88
N VAL A 118 13.30 -34.87 -11.21
CA VAL A 118 13.70 -33.70 -12.04
C VAL A 118 12.62 -32.61 -12.02
N PHE A 119 11.35 -32.98 -12.18
CA PHE A 119 10.26 -32.01 -12.31
C PHE A 119 9.71 -31.52 -10.96
N GLU A 120 9.79 -32.32 -9.90
CA GLU A 120 9.25 -31.96 -8.58
C GLU A 120 10.24 -31.17 -7.72
N GLY A 121 11.54 -31.24 -8.01
CA GLY A 121 12.59 -30.46 -7.36
C GLY A 121 12.42 -28.93 -7.48
N SER A 122 11.69 -28.45 -8.49
CA SER A 122 11.50 -27.01 -8.74
C SER A 122 10.56 -26.30 -7.74
N LYS A 123 9.61 -27.03 -7.12
CA LYS A 123 8.56 -26.41 -6.28
C LYS A 123 9.05 -25.98 -4.88
N LYS A 124 10.12 -26.59 -4.36
CA LYS A 124 10.68 -26.21 -3.04
C LYS A 124 11.40 -24.86 -3.11
N GLY A 125 12.04 -24.53 -4.24
CA GLY A 125 12.70 -23.24 -4.45
C GLY A 125 11.74 -22.05 -4.45
N HIS A 126 10.57 -22.20 -5.07
CA HIS A 126 9.64 -21.08 -5.24
C HIS A 126 8.95 -20.66 -3.92
N LYS A 127 8.66 -21.61 -3.02
CA LYS A 127 8.15 -21.32 -1.67
C LYS A 127 9.20 -20.63 -0.81
N HIS A 128 10.47 -21.03 -0.94
CA HIS A 128 11.55 -20.40 -0.19
C HIS A 128 11.83 -18.99 -0.68
N ALA A 129 11.85 -18.78 -2.00
CA ALA A 129 12.00 -17.46 -2.63
C ALA A 129 10.89 -16.49 -2.22
N LYS A 130 9.62 -16.90 -2.25
CA LYS A 130 8.49 -16.06 -1.77
C LYS A 130 8.61 -15.71 -0.28
N LYS A 131 9.13 -16.62 0.54
CA LYS A 131 9.34 -16.36 1.98
C LYS A 131 10.43 -15.32 2.19
N ILE A 132 11.53 -15.40 1.45
CA ILE A 132 12.64 -14.43 1.50
C ILE A 132 12.15 -13.05 1.03
N GLU A 133 11.40 -12.98 -0.07
CA GLU A 133 10.88 -11.72 -0.60
C GLU A 133 9.90 -11.04 0.37
N LYS A 134 9.06 -11.84 1.07
CA LYS A 134 8.14 -11.34 2.09
C LYS A 134 8.88 -10.81 3.33
N MET A 135 10.03 -11.40 3.70
CA MET A 135 10.88 -10.86 4.76
C MET A 135 11.54 -9.55 4.32
N LYS A 136 12.11 -9.50 3.11
CA LYS A 136 12.73 -8.28 2.54
C LYS A 136 11.75 -7.10 2.47
N ARG A 137 10.50 -7.34 2.06
CA ARG A 137 9.44 -6.30 2.05
C ARG A 137 9.09 -5.80 3.46
N LYS A 138 9.10 -6.67 4.47
CA LYS A 138 8.83 -6.26 5.86
C LYS A 138 9.98 -5.44 6.44
N GLU A 139 11.21 -5.78 6.09
CA GLU A 139 12.41 -5.07 6.51
C GLU A 139 12.50 -3.68 5.89
N MET A 140 12.23 -3.55 4.59
CA MET A 140 12.14 -2.22 3.93
C MET A 140 11.06 -1.32 4.54
N LYS A 141 9.90 -1.89 4.92
CA LYS A 141 8.84 -1.09 5.58
C LYS A 141 9.29 -0.56 6.93
N ARG A 142 9.96 -1.38 7.75
CA ARG A 142 10.51 -0.95 9.04
C ARG A 142 11.55 0.16 8.89
N GLY A 143 12.43 0.06 7.89
CA GLY A 143 13.41 1.12 7.61
C GLY A 143 12.77 2.42 7.13
N HIS A 144 11.67 2.36 6.38
CA HIS A 144 10.95 3.55 5.93
C HIS A 144 10.25 4.28 7.08
N ASP A 145 9.62 3.54 7.99
CA ASP A 145 8.95 4.11 9.16
C ASP A 145 9.96 4.77 10.11
N ASP A 146 11.14 4.16 10.29
CA ASP A 146 12.22 4.67 11.14
C ASP A 146 12.85 5.96 10.56
N TRP A 147 13.07 6.01 9.24
CA TRP A 147 13.50 7.22 8.53
C TRP A 147 12.49 8.36 8.70
N ALA A 148 11.19 8.09 8.58
CA ALA A 148 10.14 9.10 8.66
C ALA A 148 9.99 9.68 10.08
N VAL A 149 10.24 8.86 11.10
CA VAL A 149 10.30 9.34 12.49
C VAL A 149 11.55 10.20 12.70
N LYS A 150 12.72 9.72 12.24
CA LYS A 150 13.99 10.44 12.39
C LYS A 150 13.98 11.80 11.67
N SER A 151 13.39 11.88 10.47
CA SER A 151 13.30 13.13 9.72
C SER A 151 12.39 14.17 10.39
N LYS A 152 11.28 13.74 11.00
CA LYS A 152 10.41 14.63 11.78
C LYS A 152 11.12 15.18 13.00
N VAL A 153 11.82 14.32 13.76
CA VAL A 153 12.59 14.75 14.95
C VAL A 153 13.64 15.78 14.55
N LEU A 154 14.44 15.50 13.51
CA LEU A 154 15.44 16.43 12.99
C LEU A 154 14.82 17.76 12.53
N SER A 155 13.67 17.72 11.87
CA SER A 155 13.00 18.94 11.39
C SER A 155 12.48 19.83 12.54
N GLU A 156 12.02 19.23 13.64
CA GLU A 156 11.56 19.96 14.81
C GLU A 156 12.73 20.53 15.61
N GLU A 157 13.85 19.80 15.70
CA GLU A 157 15.07 20.28 16.35
C GLU A 157 15.65 21.50 15.62
N ILE A 158 15.77 21.44 14.28
CA ILE A 158 16.24 22.58 13.47
C ILE A 158 15.29 23.78 13.60
N LYS A 159 13.97 23.57 13.59
CA LYS A 159 13.00 24.68 13.77
C LYS A 159 13.15 25.35 15.13
N ASN A 160 13.35 24.57 16.19
CA ASN A 160 13.51 25.10 17.54
C ASN A 160 14.82 25.88 17.67
N GLU A 161 15.90 25.37 17.07
CA GLU A 161 17.20 26.06 17.04
C GLU A 161 17.10 27.40 16.31
N LEU A 162 16.51 27.42 15.10
CA LEU A 162 16.27 28.66 14.34
C LEU A 162 15.40 29.66 15.11
N LYS A 163 14.34 29.17 15.76
CA LYS A 163 13.44 30.02 16.53
C LYS A 163 14.15 30.66 17.71
N ASN A 164 14.99 29.91 18.41
CA ASN A 164 15.78 30.42 19.54
C ASN A 164 16.81 31.45 19.08
N GLU A 165 17.49 31.22 17.95
CA GLU A 165 18.43 32.17 17.35
C GLU A 165 17.70 33.48 16.98
N LEU A 166 16.54 33.38 16.32
CA LEU A 166 15.75 34.54 15.92
C LEU A 166 15.22 35.33 17.13
N GLU A 167 14.76 34.64 18.18
CA GLU A 167 14.32 35.29 19.42
C GLU A 167 15.47 35.99 20.14
N LYS A 168 16.70 35.48 20.03
CA LYS A 168 17.89 36.10 20.57
C LYS A 168 18.24 37.38 19.80
N GLU A 169 18.31 37.32 18.48
CA GLU A 169 18.55 38.50 17.64
C GLU A 169 17.47 39.57 17.87
N LEU A 170 16.21 39.16 17.96
CA LEU A 170 15.10 40.07 18.21
C LEU A 170 15.21 40.77 19.57
N ARG A 171 15.73 40.09 20.61
CA ARG A 171 15.98 40.69 21.92
C ARG A 171 17.12 41.69 21.88
N GLU A 172 18.20 41.38 21.17
CA GLU A 172 19.35 42.28 21.01
C GLU A 172 18.93 43.56 20.28
N VAL A 173 18.23 43.43 19.14
CA VAL A 173 17.66 44.56 18.40
C VAL A 173 16.69 45.33 19.30
N LYS A 174 15.78 44.67 19.99
CA LYS A 174 14.81 45.37 20.85
C LYS A 174 15.49 46.19 21.95
N GLN A 175 16.57 45.68 22.56
CA GLN A 175 17.35 46.43 23.54
C GLN A 175 18.07 47.64 22.91
N GLU A 176 18.63 47.47 21.72
CA GLU A 176 19.28 48.55 20.97
C GLU A 176 18.31 49.69 20.63
N TRP A 177 17.07 49.37 20.28
CA TRP A 177 16.04 50.37 19.94
C TRP A 177 15.31 50.97 21.14
N GLU A 178 15.33 50.34 22.32
CA GLU A 178 14.72 50.90 23.54
C GLU A 178 15.64 51.92 24.24
N ALA A 179 16.97 51.80 24.11
CA ALA A 179 17.94 52.72 24.70
C ALA A 179 17.85 54.20 24.24
N PRO A 180 17.56 54.53 22.96
CA PRO A 180 17.53 55.92 22.48
C PRO A 180 16.20 56.64 22.81
N ILE A 181 15.12 55.91 23.10
CA ILE A 181 13.79 56.49 23.32
C ILE A 181 13.78 57.35 24.59
N ASP A 182 14.57 56.98 25.60
CA ASP A 182 14.69 57.75 26.83
C ASP A 182 15.56 59.01 26.65
N GLU A 183 16.54 58.97 25.75
CA GLU A 183 17.40 60.13 25.45
C GLU A 183 16.64 61.19 24.63
N ILE A 184 15.81 60.77 23.66
CA ILE A 184 14.97 61.67 22.85
C ILE A 184 13.93 62.41 23.71
N LYS A 185 13.38 61.77 24.75
CA LYS A 185 12.43 62.42 25.69
C LYS A 185 13.11 63.48 26.57
N VAL A 186 14.41 63.33 26.88
CA VAL A 186 15.16 64.32 27.65
C VAL A 186 15.47 65.56 26.80
N VAL A 187 15.77 65.37 25.52
CA VAL A 187 16.02 66.46 24.56
C VAL A 187 14.77 67.32 24.35
N ASP A 188 13.60 66.73 24.05
CA ASP A 188 12.33 67.47 23.87
C ASP A 188 11.95 68.27 25.14
N LYS A 189 12.20 67.72 26.33
CA LYS A 189 11.93 68.42 27.59
C LYS A 189 12.85 69.63 27.80
N SER A 190 14.09 69.56 27.33
CA SER A 190 15.07 70.65 27.46
C SER A 190 14.79 71.80 26.48
N GLU A 191 14.40 71.48 25.23
CA GLU A 191 14.00 72.48 24.24
C GLU A 191 12.74 73.23 24.67
N ARG A 192 11.74 72.52 25.22
CA ARG A 192 10.54 73.16 25.79
C ARG A 192 10.84 74.09 26.96
N ARG A 193 11.91 73.85 27.73
CA ARG A 193 12.34 74.77 28.80
C ARG A 193 12.99 76.02 28.20
N ALA A 194 13.92 75.85 27.26
CA ALA A 194 14.58 76.95 26.58
C ALA A 194 13.58 77.85 25.81
N GLU A 195 12.56 77.27 25.17
CA GLU A 195 11.55 78.06 24.47
C GLU A 195 10.63 78.84 25.43
N ARG A 196 10.29 78.28 26.59
CA ARG A 196 9.54 79.01 27.63
C ARG A 196 10.31 80.21 28.14
N GLU A 197 11.62 80.06 28.35
CA GLU A 197 12.50 81.16 28.78
C GLU A 197 12.58 82.26 27.71
N ARG A 198 12.74 81.90 26.43
CA ARG A 198 12.72 82.88 25.32
C ARG A 198 11.41 83.65 25.25
N ARG A 199 10.27 82.96 25.37
CA ARG A 199 8.94 83.61 25.37
C ARG A 199 8.75 84.51 26.60
N GLN A 200 9.31 84.16 27.75
CA GLN A 200 9.29 85.02 28.93
C GLN A 200 10.15 86.27 28.74
N ALA A 201 11.37 86.12 28.19
CA ALA A 201 12.24 87.25 27.88
C ALA A 201 11.59 88.19 26.85
N GLU A 202 11.00 87.66 25.78
CA GLU A 202 10.31 88.45 24.76
C GLU A 202 9.09 89.19 25.35
N ARG A 203 8.32 88.53 26.24
CA ARG A 203 7.22 89.20 26.96
C ARG A 203 7.72 90.35 27.83
N GLN A 204 8.84 90.17 28.55
CA GLN A 204 9.42 91.25 29.34
C GLN A 204 9.89 92.41 28.46
N GLU A 205 10.50 92.12 27.31
CA GLU A 205 10.92 93.15 26.35
C GLU A 205 9.71 93.90 25.77
N ARG A 206 8.64 93.19 25.41
CA ARG A 206 7.39 93.81 24.94
C ARG A 206 6.74 94.67 26.01
N LEU A 207 6.71 94.23 27.27
CA LEU A 207 6.19 95.03 28.39
C LEU A 207 7.06 96.26 28.65
N ALA A 208 8.38 96.15 28.52
CA ALA A 208 9.29 97.30 28.62
C ALA A 208 9.05 98.31 27.49
N LYS A 209 8.82 97.85 26.25
CA LYS A 209 8.43 98.71 25.12
C LYS A 209 7.05 99.35 25.33
N PHE A 210 6.07 98.60 25.84
CA PHE A 210 4.74 99.14 26.16
C PHE A 210 4.78 100.18 27.29
N SER A 211 5.65 100.02 28.29
CA SER A 211 5.84 101.03 29.35
C SER A 211 6.41 102.35 28.82
N GLN A 212 7.04 102.36 27.63
CA GLN A 212 7.54 103.58 26.99
C GLN A 212 6.52 104.20 26.03
N GLN A 213 5.43 103.50 25.69
CA GLN A 213 4.38 103.98 24.79
C GLN A 213 3.02 104.07 25.51
N ALA A 214 2.87 105.12 26.31
CA ALA A 214 1.59 105.79 26.57
C ALA A 214 1.90 107.22 27.07
N PRO A 215 1.14 108.25 26.63
CA PRO A 215 -0.29 108.34 26.92
C PRO A 215 -1.16 108.21 25.66
N ILE A 216 -2.12 107.27 25.65
CA ILE A 216 -3.56 107.50 25.85
C ILE A 216 -4.09 108.70 25.06
N ASN A 217 -4.51 108.45 23.82
CA ASN A 217 -5.55 109.23 23.16
C ASN A 217 -6.81 108.35 23.12
N LYS A 218 -7.77 108.64 24.01
CA LYS A 218 -9.14 108.16 23.93
C LYS A 218 -9.81 108.98 22.85
N ASP A 219 -10.34 108.34 21.81
CA ASP A 219 -11.54 108.70 21.05
C ASP A 219 -11.55 107.93 19.71
N SER A 220 -12.75 107.64 19.18
CA SER A 220 -13.08 106.89 17.93
C SER A 220 -13.09 105.35 18.12
N ILE A 221 -14.19 104.68 18.49
CA ILE A 221 -15.58 104.69 17.97
C ILE A 221 -15.67 104.21 16.51
N GLU A 222 -16.49 103.15 16.39
CA GLU A 222 -17.31 102.74 15.25
C GLU A 222 -16.73 101.99 14.06
N ASN A 223 -17.43 100.87 13.83
CA ASN A 223 -17.83 100.30 12.55
C ASN A 223 -16.70 99.70 11.70
N ASP A 224 -16.74 98.38 11.54
CA ASP A 224 -17.33 97.88 10.30
C ASP A 224 -17.64 96.38 10.44
N ASP A 225 -18.95 96.15 10.39
CA ASP A 225 -19.57 94.88 10.07
C ASP A 225 -19.25 94.46 8.63
N ALA A 226 -19.41 93.16 8.43
CA ALA A 226 -19.82 92.50 7.19
C ALA A 226 -18.73 91.99 6.23
N ILE A 227 -19.16 90.90 5.58
CA ILE A 227 -18.60 90.26 4.38
C ILE A 227 -17.54 89.20 4.71
N ASP A 228 -17.64 87.94 4.31
CA ASP A 228 -18.68 87.26 3.56
C ASP A 228 -18.65 85.78 3.89
N SER A 229 -19.74 85.18 3.48
CA SER A 229 -19.96 83.80 3.13
C SER A 229 -18.77 83.03 2.51
N GLU A 230 -18.94 81.71 2.57
CA GLU A 230 -18.81 80.79 1.44
C GLU A 230 -17.79 79.66 1.61
N ASN A 231 -18.38 78.46 1.52
CA ASN A 231 -17.93 77.34 0.71
C ASN A 231 -17.34 76.12 1.44
N LYS A 232 -18.23 75.13 1.57
CA LYS A 232 -18.11 73.73 1.13
C LYS A 232 -16.69 73.28 0.75
N GLU A 233 -16.27 72.14 1.29
CA GLU A 233 -16.36 70.87 0.56
C GLU A 233 -15.87 69.71 1.44
N ASN A 234 -16.75 68.74 1.59
CA ASN A 234 -16.45 67.34 1.90
C ASN A 234 -15.97 66.70 0.58
N PRO A 235 -15.05 65.72 0.57
CA PRO A 235 -15.58 64.36 0.43
C PRO A 235 -14.76 63.25 1.12
N SER A 236 -15.52 62.24 1.54
CA SER A 236 -15.32 60.79 1.39
C SER A 236 -14.02 60.13 1.88
#